data_AF-A0A1V6NKM0-F1
#
_entry.id   AF-A0A1V6NKM0-F1
#
_cell.length_a   1.000
_cell.length_b   1.000
_cell.length_c   1.000
_cell.angle_alpha   90.00
_cell.angle_beta   90.00
_cell.angle_gamma   90.00
#
_symmetry.space_group_name_H-M   'P 1'
#
loop_
_entity.id
_entity.type
_entity.pdbx_description
1 polymer ?
#
loop_
_entity_poly.entity_id
_entity_poly.type
_entity_poly.pdbx_seq_one_letter_code
_entity_poly.pdbx_strand_id
1 'polypeptide(L)'
;MALNENMSTSHDEFPPCVDILKSMAQDPLPLLAPGMIDPGSMADYGKKLLTPYRLSKEDLASQVQRYVKAFSLNMITSAHIQWTEYDPSTKRWMVKFQTSARQQQYKNAEKLKEKGAKSGIVIGSANTAFDILGVCHTAGLQTTTNVRSPTYMIPKEHLDHPASLGAYDADAQLARDLLAHLASQEPDRYKALTATGFPVLDSTNPECALMQNLIERAGGHYVDVGGTKLLEEGKAGIKANVEPVAYTATGLRFSDGSGPASQASSSSQNDKNGVDGMNGEANGKQKLGPCEIAARIDATWGVDFEGEIRGLWKRQSRLDGFWVMGGYTQQHRWQSRTLALQIKAALEGVLPPAYLDTPMSKN
;
A
#
# COMPACT_ATOMS: atom_id res chain seq x y z
N MET A 1 -32.16 23.00 55.52
CA MET A 1 -30.99 23.44 54.73
C MET A 1 -31.02 22.60 53.46
N ALA A 2 -31.60 23.17 52.41
CA ALA A 2 -32.06 22.46 51.22
C ALA A 2 -30.91 22.25 50.22
N LEU A 3 -30.92 21.07 49.61
CA LEU A 3 -30.12 20.69 48.45
C LEU A 3 -30.48 21.60 47.29
N ASN A 4 -29.48 22.25 46.69
CA ASN A 4 -29.65 23.03 45.48
C ASN A 4 -29.20 22.15 44.30
N GLU A 5 -30.18 21.53 43.63
CA GLU A 5 -30.02 20.94 42.30
C GLU A 5 -29.84 22.08 41.30
N ASN A 6 -28.63 22.23 40.75
CA ASN A 6 -28.37 22.84 39.45
C ASN A 6 -26.89 22.69 39.08
N MET A 7 -26.49 21.48 38.68
CA MET A 7 -25.36 21.32 37.76
C MET A 7 -25.92 20.76 36.45
N SER A 8 -26.36 21.67 35.59
CA SER A 8 -26.52 21.38 34.17
C SER A 8 -25.13 21.18 33.59
N THR A 9 -24.72 19.92 33.46
CA THR A 9 -23.57 19.53 32.64
C THR A 9 -24.01 19.62 31.18
N SER A 10 -23.88 20.80 30.56
CA SER A 10 -23.88 20.88 29.10
C SER A 10 -22.56 20.27 28.60
N HIS A 11 -22.57 18.95 28.44
CA HIS A 11 -21.60 18.27 27.60
C HIS A 11 -21.87 18.73 26.16
N ASP A 12 -21.16 19.76 25.73
CA ASP A 12 -21.02 20.05 24.31
C ASP A 12 -20.25 18.87 23.70
N GLU A 13 -20.97 17.86 23.22
CA GLU A 13 -20.42 16.87 22.29
C GLU A 13 -19.84 17.64 21.12
N PHE A 14 -18.53 17.50 20.92
CA PHE A 14 -17.85 18.04 19.76
C PHE A 14 -17.34 16.86 18.92
N PRO A 15 -17.80 16.72 17.66
CA PRO A 15 -18.80 17.55 16.98
C PRO A 15 -20.24 17.34 17.53
N PRO A 16 -21.13 18.35 17.42
CA PRO A 16 -22.51 18.23 17.87
C PRO A 16 -23.27 17.13 17.13
N CYS A 17 -24.21 16.48 17.82
CA CYS A 17 -25.04 15.44 17.22
C CYS A 17 -25.85 16.00 16.04
N VAL A 18 -25.52 15.55 14.82
CA VAL A 18 -26.22 15.92 13.59
C VAL A 18 -27.22 14.83 13.24
N ASP A 19 -28.48 15.22 12.99
CA ASP A 19 -29.45 14.34 12.35
C ASP A 19 -29.04 14.10 10.90
N ILE A 20 -28.39 12.95 10.68
CA ILE A 20 -27.84 12.55 9.37
C ILE A 20 -28.94 12.49 8.30
N LEU A 21 -30.16 12.07 8.64
CA LEU A 21 -31.26 11.98 7.67
C LEU A 21 -31.71 13.38 7.25
N LYS A 22 -31.79 14.31 8.21
CA LYS A 22 -32.12 15.71 7.94
C LYS A 22 -31.03 16.39 7.10
N SER A 23 -29.76 16.15 7.41
CA SER A 23 -28.62 16.67 6.63
C SER A 23 -28.60 16.11 5.20
N MET A 24 -28.85 14.81 5.01
CA MET A 24 -28.95 14.20 3.67
C MET A 24 -30.14 14.71 2.85
N ALA A 25 -31.23 15.14 3.50
CA ALA A 25 -32.38 15.72 2.83
C ALA A 25 -32.16 17.19 2.43
N GLN A 26 -31.41 17.94 3.24
CA GLN A 26 -31.07 19.35 2.97
C GLN A 26 -29.97 19.47 1.92
N ASP A 27 -28.93 18.64 2.02
CA ASP A 27 -27.77 18.63 1.13
C ASP A 27 -27.53 17.21 0.58
N PRO A 28 -28.40 16.73 -0.34
CA PRO A 28 -28.25 15.40 -0.89
C PRO A 28 -26.88 15.24 -1.55
N LEU A 29 -26.26 14.08 -1.30
CA LEU A 29 -25.06 13.70 -2.03
C LEU A 29 -25.39 13.68 -3.53
N PRO A 30 -24.46 14.12 -4.39
CA PRO A 30 -24.69 14.03 -5.83
C PRO A 30 -24.96 12.58 -6.19
N LEU A 31 -26.21 12.30 -6.55
CA LEU A 31 -26.62 11.03 -7.09
C LEU A 31 -26.09 10.94 -8.51
N LEU A 32 -25.62 9.76 -8.89
CA LEU A 32 -25.35 9.48 -10.31
C LEU A 32 -26.64 9.72 -11.08
N ALA A 33 -26.59 10.60 -12.08
CA ALA A 33 -27.77 10.93 -12.85
C ALA A 33 -28.33 9.64 -13.48
N PRO A 34 -29.67 9.46 -13.51
CA PRO A 34 -30.28 8.30 -14.17
C PRO A 34 -29.73 8.12 -15.59
N GLY A 35 -29.25 6.92 -15.90
CA GLY A 35 -28.63 6.60 -17.20
C GLY A 35 -27.11 6.80 -17.29
N MET A 36 -26.43 7.32 -16.25
CA MET A 36 -24.95 7.39 -16.22
C MET A 36 -24.27 6.02 -16.15
N ILE A 37 -24.94 5.02 -15.58
CA ILE A 37 -24.45 3.65 -15.50
C ILE A 37 -25.52 2.76 -16.12
N ASP A 38 -25.12 1.92 -17.06
CA ASP A 38 -25.93 0.79 -17.53
C ASP A 38 -25.88 -0.33 -16.47
N PRO A 39 -26.99 -0.67 -15.78
CA PRO A 39 -27.00 -1.72 -14.77
C PRO A 39 -26.61 -3.10 -15.34
N GLY A 40 -26.89 -3.36 -16.62
CA GLY A 40 -26.51 -4.59 -17.32
C GLY A 40 -25.00 -4.69 -17.56
N SER A 41 -24.31 -3.55 -17.61
CA SER A 41 -22.88 -3.48 -17.90
C SER A 41 -22.01 -4.19 -16.87
N MET A 42 -22.52 -4.48 -15.65
CA MET A 42 -21.80 -5.20 -14.59
C MET A 42 -22.53 -6.46 -14.08
N ALA A 43 -23.67 -6.84 -14.67
CA ALA A 43 -24.54 -7.90 -14.16
C ALA A 43 -24.15 -9.33 -14.61
N ASP A 44 -23.41 -9.44 -15.71
CA ASP A 44 -23.06 -10.74 -16.32
C ASP A 44 -21.64 -11.16 -15.95
N TYR A 45 -21.46 -11.77 -14.77
CA TYR A 45 -20.22 -12.45 -14.42
C TYR A 45 -20.32 -13.90 -14.90
N GLY A 46 -19.30 -14.37 -15.63
CA GLY A 46 -19.24 -15.77 -16.04
C GLY A 46 -19.33 -16.69 -14.84
N LYS A 47 -20.05 -17.82 -14.96
CA LYS A 47 -20.38 -18.74 -13.84
C LYS A 47 -19.19 -19.11 -12.94
N LYS A 48 -17.98 -19.19 -13.50
CA LYS A 48 -16.73 -19.48 -12.78
C LYS A 48 -16.33 -18.40 -11.77
N LEU A 49 -16.74 -17.14 -11.99
CA LEU A 49 -16.48 -16.00 -11.09
C LEU A 49 -17.52 -15.90 -9.96
N LEU A 50 -18.56 -16.74 -9.99
CA LEU A 50 -19.63 -16.81 -8.98
C LEU A 50 -19.42 -17.96 -7.97
N THR A 51 -18.28 -18.65 -8.05
CA THR A 51 -17.88 -19.70 -7.10
C THR A 51 -16.63 -19.26 -6.33
N PRO A 52 -16.22 -19.97 -5.26
CA PRO A 52 -14.95 -19.73 -4.59
C PRO A 52 -13.77 -19.97 -5.55
N TYR A 53 -13.43 -18.94 -6.31
CA TYR A 53 -12.40 -18.96 -7.34
C TYR A 53 -11.41 -17.82 -7.06
N ARG A 54 -10.12 -18.16 -7.00
CA ARG A 54 -9.07 -17.16 -6.87
C ARG A 54 -8.91 -16.47 -8.23
N LEU A 55 -9.26 -15.18 -8.28
CA LEU A 55 -9.10 -14.37 -9.48
C LEU A 55 -7.63 -14.35 -9.91
N SER A 56 -7.38 -14.64 -11.18
CA SER A 56 -6.10 -14.39 -11.82
C SER A 56 -5.86 -12.89 -12.00
N LYS A 57 -4.63 -12.51 -12.35
CA LYS A 57 -4.31 -11.14 -12.73
C LYS A 57 -5.13 -10.69 -13.93
N GLU A 58 -5.36 -11.59 -14.87
CA GLU A 58 -6.13 -11.37 -16.10
C GLU A 58 -7.61 -11.17 -15.79
N ASP A 59 -8.17 -11.94 -14.84
CA ASP A 59 -9.55 -11.75 -14.37
C ASP A 59 -9.73 -10.36 -13.74
N LEU A 60 -8.80 -9.97 -12.86
CA LEU A 60 -8.79 -8.64 -12.24
C LEU A 60 -8.63 -7.51 -13.26
N ALA A 61 -7.69 -7.64 -14.20
CA ALA A 61 -7.46 -6.64 -15.23
C ALA A 61 -8.69 -6.46 -16.12
N SER A 62 -9.33 -7.57 -16.53
CA SER A 62 -10.57 -7.55 -17.31
C SER A 62 -11.70 -6.87 -16.55
N GLN A 63 -11.81 -7.14 -15.25
CA GLN A 63 -12.80 -6.50 -14.39
C GLN A 63 -12.58 -4.99 -14.24
N VAL A 64 -11.33 -4.55 -14.07
CA VAL A 64 -11.00 -3.11 -14.00
C VAL A 64 -11.30 -2.42 -15.33
N GLN A 65 -11.00 -3.04 -16.47
CA GLN A 65 -11.35 -2.50 -17.79
C GLN A 65 -12.86 -2.34 -17.95
N ARG A 66 -13.63 -3.34 -17.51
CA ARG A 66 -15.10 -3.29 -17.50
C ARG A 66 -15.61 -2.13 -16.64
N TYR A 67 -15.03 -1.95 -15.45
CA TYR A 67 -15.35 -0.83 -14.56
C TYR A 67 -15.06 0.53 -15.19
N VAL A 68 -13.87 0.73 -15.78
CA VAL A 68 -13.52 1.98 -16.49
C VAL A 68 -14.51 2.29 -17.60
N LYS A 69 -14.92 1.28 -18.38
CA LYS A 69 -15.91 1.42 -19.45
C LYS A 69 -17.31 1.74 -18.92
N ALA A 70 -17.78 1.00 -17.91
CA ALA A 70 -19.12 1.15 -17.35
C ALA A 70 -19.34 2.51 -16.70
N PHE A 71 -18.30 3.05 -16.04
CA PHE A 71 -18.36 4.33 -15.33
C PHE A 71 -17.83 5.51 -16.16
N SER A 72 -17.45 5.28 -17.42
CA SER A 72 -16.91 6.31 -18.33
C SER A 72 -15.79 7.15 -17.69
N LEU A 73 -14.83 6.49 -17.05
CA LEU A 73 -13.79 7.18 -16.28
C LEU A 73 -12.80 7.90 -17.22
N ASN A 74 -12.61 9.20 -16.99
CA ASN A 74 -11.65 10.02 -17.73
C ASN A 74 -10.22 9.72 -17.25
N MET A 75 -9.46 8.96 -18.03
CA MET A 75 -8.09 8.55 -17.68
C MET A 75 -7.10 8.92 -18.79
N ILE A 76 -5.96 9.51 -18.40
CA ILE A 76 -4.79 9.66 -19.27
C ILE A 76 -3.85 8.50 -18.99
N THR A 77 -3.80 7.52 -19.88
CA THR A 77 -2.91 6.36 -19.74
C THR A 77 -1.50 6.66 -20.25
N SER A 78 -0.52 5.86 -19.85
CA SER A 78 0.89 6.02 -20.25
C SER A 78 1.47 7.40 -19.94
N ALA A 79 0.96 8.06 -18.90
CA ALA A 79 1.44 9.35 -18.41
C ALA A 79 2.42 9.16 -17.24
N HIS A 80 3.58 9.82 -17.31
CA HIS A 80 4.54 9.90 -16.22
C HIS A 80 4.61 11.35 -15.73
N ILE A 81 4.28 11.59 -14.46
CA ILE A 81 4.42 12.91 -13.83
C ILE A 81 5.90 13.27 -13.78
N GLN A 82 6.26 14.38 -14.39
CA GLN A 82 7.63 14.91 -14.44
C GLN A 82 7.87 15.94 -13.34
N TRP A 83 6.85 16.73 -13.03
CA TRP A 83 6.95 17.84 -12.09
C TRP A 83 5.60 18.20 -11.50
N THR A 84 5.61 18.57 -10.22
CA THR A 84 4.45 19.09 -9.51
C THR A 84 4.86 20.37 -8.78
N GLU A 85 4.07 21.42 -8.96
CA GLU A 85 4.25 22.71 -8.30
C GLU A 85 2.92 23.15 -7.68
N TYR A 86 2.98 23.77 -6.51
CA TYR A 86 1.83 24.36 -5.83
C TYR A 86 2.04 25.86 -5.63
N ASP A 87 1.04 26.67 -5.99
CA ASP A 87 1.05 28.11 -5.74
C ASP A 87 0.12 28.44 -4.57
N PRO A 88 0.67 28.77 -3.37
CA PRO A 88 -0.14 29.10 -2.20
C PRO A 88 -1.00 30.36 -2.37
N SER A 89 -0.60 31.29 -3.24
CA SER A 89 -1.32 32.56 -3.43
C SER A 89 -2.62 32.38 -4.22
N THR A 90 -2.65 31.39 -5.12
CA THR A 90 -3.82 31.07 -5.95
C THR A 90 -4.51 29.78 -5.54
N LYS A 91 -3.92 29.01 -4.62
CA LYS A 91 -4.35 27.66 -4.22
C LYS A 91 -4.48 26.70 -5.40
N ARG A 92 -3.56 26.79 -6.36
CA ARG A 92 -3.58 25.98 -7.58
C ARG A 92 -2.37 25.07 -7.69
N TRP A 93 -2.63 23.89 -8.24
CA TRP A 93 -1.62 22.88 -8.56
C TRP A 93 -1.31 22.92 -10.06
N MET A 94 -0.02 22.84 -10.38
CA MET A 94 0.47 22.62 -11.73
C MET A 94 1.15 21.27 -11.79
N VAL A 95 0.64 20.37 -12.63
CA VAL A 95 1.22 19.04 -12.85
C VAL A 95 1.71 18.96 -14.29
N LYS A 96 3.01 18.78 -14.47
CA LYS A 96 3.60 18.49 -15.78
C LYS A 96 3.80 16.99 -15.89
N PHE A 97 3.30 16.41 -16.97
CA PHE A 97 3.44 14.98 -17.24
C PHE A 97 3.80 14.77 -18.71
N GLN A 98 4.45 13.64 -18.96
CA GLN A 98 4.80 13.20 -20.30
C GLN A 98 3.99 11.95 -20.64
N THR A 99 3.41 11.91 -21.84
CA THR A 99 2.79 10.69 -22.38
C THR A 99 3.73 10.04 -23.39
N SER A 100 3.85 8.72 -23.36
CA SER A 100 4.58 7.97 -24.39
C SER A 100 3.60 7.39 -25.41
N ALA A 101 3.88 7.57 -26.71
CA ALA A 101 3.11 6.92 -27.79
C ALA A 101 3.33 5.39 -27.82
N ARG A 102 4.41 4.89 -27.20
CA ARG A 102 4.62 3.46 -27.00
C ARG A 102 4.05 3.03 -25.65
N GLN A 103 3.25 1.98 -25.64
CA GLN A 103 2.97 1.23 -24.42
C GLN A 103 4.30 0.84 -23.78
N GLN A 104 4.51 1.20 -22.51
CA GLN A 104 5.59 0.60 -21.74
C GLN A 104 5.29 -0.89 -21.62
N GLN A 105 6.03 -1.70 -22.37
CA GLN A 105 5.91 -3.14 -22.26
C GLN A 105 6.44 -3.58 -20.90
N TYR A 106 5.58 -4.25 -20.14
CA TYR A 106 5.97 -4.96 -18.92
C TYR A 106 7.18 -5.87 -19.23
N LYS A 107 8.26 -5.70 -18.47
CA LYS A 107 9.46 -6.54 -18.53
C LYS A 107 9.17 -7.80 -17.71
N ASN A 108 8.61 -8.83 -18.33
CA ASN A 108 8.42 -10.13 -17.70
C ASN A 108 9.73 -10.95 -17.72
N ALA A 109 9.81 -11.97 -16.85
CA ALA A 109 10.98 -12.85 -16.76
C ALA A 109 11.28 -13.58 -18.09
N GLU A 110 10.27 -13.88 -18.88
CA GLU A 110 10.41 -14.48 -20.21
C GLU A 110 11.24 -13.61 -21.15
N LYS A 111 10.96 -12.29 -21.22
CA LYS A 111 11.77 -11.36 -22.03
C LYS A 111 13.21 -11.25 -21.55
N LEU A 112 13.45 -11.38 -20.23
CA LEU A 112 14.82 -11.43 -19.72
C LEU A 112 15.53 -12.69 -20.24
N LYS A 113 14.85 -13.83 -20.21
CA LYS A 113 15.37 -15.09 -20.76
C LYS A 113 15.59 -15.04 -22.26
N GLU A 114 14.67 -14.47 -23.04
CA GLU A 114 14.82 -14.24 -24.49
C GLU A 114 16.05 -13.39 -24.81
N LYS A 115 16.38 -12.43 -23.93
CA LYS A 115 17.61 -11.63 -24.01
C LYS A 115 18.86 -12.35 -23.49
N GLY A 116 18.76 -13.64 -23.18
CA GLY A 116 19.87 -14.49 -22.77
C GLY A 116 20.12 -14.56 -21.26
N ALA A 117 19.25 -14.01 -20.42
CA ALA A 117 19.38 -14.18 -18.98
C ALA A 117 19.22 -15.66 -18.60
N LYS A 118 20.17 -16.17 -17.81
CA LYS A 118 20.15 -17.55 -17.29
C LYS A 118 19.72 -17.60 -15.82
N SER A 119 20.00 -16.53 -15.09
CA SER A 119 19.72 -16.41 -13.67
C SER A 119 19.21 -15.03 -13.32
N GLY A 120 18.59 -14.92 -12.15
CA GLY A 120 18.10 -13.67 -11.60
C GLY A 120 18.18 -13.67 -10.08
N ILE A 121 18.19 -12.47 -9.50
CA ILE A 121 18.08 -12.31 -8.06
C ILE A 121 16.84 -11.49 -7.71
N VAL A 122 16.06 -11.98 -6.77
CA VAL A 122 14.90 -11.28 -6.20
C VAL A 122 15.33 -10.68 -4.88
N ILE A 123 15.20 -9.36 -4.72
CA ILE A 123 15.49 -8.69 -3.45
C ILE A 123 14.19 -8.54 -2.67
N GLY A 124 14.10 -9.21 -1.52
CA GLY A 124 12.92 -9.20 -0.66
C GLY A 124 12.33 -10.60 -0.44
N SER A 125 11.34 -10.67 0.44
CA SER A 125 10.78 -11.94 0.93
C SER A 125 9.28 -11.88 1.25
N ALA A 126 8.62 -10.73 1.04
CA ALA A 126 7.18 -10.58 1.19
C ALA A 126 6.42 -11.09 -0.04
N ASN A 127 5.09 -10.91 -0.06
CA ASN A 127 4.18 -11.28 -1.17
C ASN A 127 4.78 -11.10 -2.58
N THR A 128 5.18 -9.88 -2.93
CA THR A 128 5.72 -9.57 -4.27
C THR A 128 6.99 -10.36 -4.61
N ALA A 129 7.85 -10.63 -3.63
CA ALA A 129 9.08 -11.37 -3.88
C ALA A 129 8.78 -12.83 -4.25
N PHE A 130 7.83 -13.47 -3.56
CA PHE A 130 7.41 -14.83 -3.89
C PHE A 130 6.65 -14.90 -5.23
N ASP A 131 5.86 -13.88 -5.58
CA ASP A 131 5.23 -13.80 -6.91
C ASP A 131 6.28 -13.70 -8.02
N ILE A 132 7.27 -12.81 -7.86
CA ILE A 132 8.38 -12.66 -8.82
C ILE A 132 9.20 -13.95 -8.89
N LEU A 133 9.46 -14.59 -7.74
CA LEU A 133 10.17 -15.86 -7.69
C LEU A 133 9.46 -16.94 -8.51
N GLY A 134 8.14 -17.07 -8.35
CA GLY A 134 7.30 -18.00 -9.13
C GLY A 134 7.32 -17.71 -10.63
N VAL A 135 7.24 -16.43 -11.03
CA VAL A 135 7.33 -16.02 -12.43
C VAL A 135 8.71 -16.33 -13.02
N CYS A 136 9.79 -16.04 -12.30
CA CYS A 136 11.15 -16.35 -12.75
C CYS A 136 11.38 -17.87 -12.87
N HIS A 137 10.91 -18.64 -11.91
CA HIS A 137 10.99 -20.10 -11.94
C HIS A 137 10.21 -20.68 -13.13
N THR A 138 8.98 -20.20 -13.38
CA THR A 138 8.15 -20.62 -14.52
C THR A 138 8.80 -20.27 -15.85
N ALA A 139 9.44 -19.09 -15.95
CA ALA A 139 10.23 -18.73 -17.11
C ALA A 139 11.49 -19.61 -17.27
N GLY A 140 11.88 -20.39 -16.26
CA GLY A 140 13.06 -21.26 -16.26
C GLY A 140 14.37 -20.51 -16.01
N LEU A 141 14.33 -19.42 -15.23
CA LEU A 141 15.51 -18.72 -14.73
C LEU A 141 15.98 -19.36 -13.41
N GLN A 142 17.30 -19.57 -13.29
CA GLN A 142 17.90 -19.95 -12.01
C GLN A 142 17.84 -18.76 -11.05
N THR A 143 16.99 -18.85 -10.04
CA THR A 143 16.64 -17.68 -9.22
C THR A 143 17.13 -17.84 -7.80
N THR A 144 17.73 -16.80 -7.24
CA THR A 144 18.05 -16.70 -5.82
C THR A 144 17.23 -15.58 -5.20
N THR A 145 16.65 -15.81 -4.03
CA THR A 145 16.00 -14.76 -3.24
C THR A 145 16.98 -14.23 -2.18
N ASN A 146 17.11 -12.91 -2.09
CA ASN A 146 17.84 -12.25 -1.02
C ASN A 146 16.86 -11.78 0.05
N VAL A 147 16.95 -12.40 1.22
CA VAL A 147 16.07 -12.15 2.36
C VAL A 147 16.82 -11.28 3.36
N ARG A 148 16.53 -9.97 3.36
CA ARG A 148 17.29 -9.00 4.16
C ARG A 148 16.98 -9.05 5.66
N SER A 149 15.78 -9.51 6.01
CA SER A 149 15.29 -9.58 7.39
C SER A 149 14.34 -10.76 7.55
N PRO A 150 14.06 -11.20 8.80
CA PRO A 150 12.99 -12.15 9.07
C PRO A 150 11.65 -11.72 8.45
N THR A 151 10.87 -12.69 7.99
CA THR A 151 9.60 -12.45 7.30
C THR A 151 8.47 -13.08 8.08
N TYR A 152 7.41 -12.33 8.32
CA TYR A 152 6.20 -12.85 8.93
C TYR A 152 5.40 -13.67 7.91
N MET A 153 5.28 -14.97 8.15
CA MET A 153 4.66 -15.94 7.27
C MET A 153 3.26 -16.29 7.81
N ILE A 154 2.26 -16.19 6.96
CA ILE A 154 0.86 -16.49 7.31
C ILE A 154 0.31 -17.49 6.30
N PRO A 155 -0.04 -18.71 6.70
CA PRO A 155 -0.73 -19.63 5.81
C PRO A 155 -2.01 -19.04 5.26
N LYS A 156 -2.25 -19.18 3.95
CA LYS A 156 -3.52 -18.76 3.35
C LYS A 156 -4.71 -19.43 4.04
N GLU A 157 -4.59 -20.70 4.41
CA GLU A 157 -5.65 -21.44 5.09
C GLU A 157 -6.07 -20.81 6.42
N HIS A 158 -5.15 -20.11 7.10
CA HIS A 158 -5.47 -19.41 8.35
C HIS A 158 -6.29 -18.15 8.11
N LEU A 159 -6.00 -17.42 7.02
CA LEU A 159 -6.77 -16.24 6.61
C LEU A 159 -8.17 -16.62 6.09
N ASP A 160 -8.26 -17.75 5.39
CA ASP A 160 -9.53 -18.29 4.88
C ASP A 160 -10.36 -19.01 5.95
N HIS A 161 -9.81 -19.21 7.15
CA HIS A 161 -10.51 -19.90 8.22
C HIS A 161 -11.83 -19.19 8.53
N PRO A 162 -12.98 -19.88 8.68
CA PRO A 162 -14.28 -19.23 8.87
C PRO A 162 -14.33 -18.27 10.07
N ALA A 163 -13.60 -18.59 11.15
CA ALA A 163 -13.49 -17.75 12.33
C ALA A 163 -12.62 -16.49 12.14
N SER A 164 -11.92 -16.36 11.00
CA SER A 164 -11.12 -15.17 10.69
C SER A 164 -11.99 -13.95 10.44
N LEU A 165 -13.27 -14.16 10.11
CA LEU A 165 -14.25 -13.13 9.82
C LEU A 165 -13.75 -12.12 8.77
N GLY A 166 -12.90 -12.59 7.86
CA GLY A 166 -12.08 -11.74 7.01
C GLY A 166 -10.99 -11.09 7.84
N ALA A 167 -9.84 -11.74 8.01
CA ALA A 167 -8.74 -11.25 8.87
C ALA A 167 -8.20 -9.84 8.51
N TYR A 168 -8.52 -9.33 7.31
CA TYR A 168 -8.21 -7.97 6.86
C TYR A 168 -9.30 -6.94 7.22
N ASP A 169 -10.44 -7.41 7.69
CA ASP A 169 -11.67 -6.66 7.99
C ASP A 169 -12.06 -6.77 9.47
N ALA A 170 -11.61 -7.82 10.15
CA ALA A 170 -11.86 -8.09 11.55
C ALA A 170 -11.01 -7.21 12.48
N ASP A 171 -11.42 -7.17 13.75
CA ASP A 171 -10.66 -6.55 14.84
C ASP A 171 -9.20 -7.08 14.87
N ALA A 172 -8.24 -6.16 15.03
CA ALA A 172 -6.82 -6.47 14.93
C ALA A 172 -6.35 -7.46 16.00
N GLN A 173 -6.91 -7.37 17.21
CA GLN A 173 -6.60 -8.28 18.31
C GLN A 173 -7.21 -9.66 18.05
N LEU A 174 -8.47 -9.71 17.62
CA LEU A 174 -9.13 -10.97 17.25
C LEU A 174 -8.36 -11.70 16.12
N ALA A 175 -7.98 -10.96 15.07
CA ALA A 175 -7.22 -11.53 13.96
C ALA A 175 -5.86 -12.07 14.41
N ARG A 176 -5.11 -11.30 15.23
CA ARG A 176 -3.81 -11.73 15.77
C ARG A 176 -3.97 -13.00 16.61
N ASP A 177 -4.89 -13.01 17.55
CA ASP A 177 -5.03 -14.09 18.53
C ASP A 177 -5.53 -15.39 17.85
N LEU A 178 -6.42 -15.28 16.85
CA LEU A 178 -6.81 -16.43 16.03
C LEU A 178 -5.63 -16.98 15.21
N LEU A 179 -4.88 -16.12 14.51
CA LEU A 179 -3.73 -16.56 13.71
C LEU A 179 -2.67 -17.23 14.59
N ALA A 180 -2.43 -16.70 15.80
CA ALA A 180 -1.54 -17.30 16.79
C ALA A 180 -2.04 -18.68 17.23
N HIS A 181 -3.33 -18.82 17.53
CA HIS A 181 -3.94 -20.09 17.91
C HIS A 181 -3.82 -21.14 16.80
N LEU A 182 -4.10 -20.77 15.55
CA LEU A 182 -3.98 -21.70 14.41
C LEU A 182 -2.53 -22.11 14.18
N ALA A 183 -1.59 -21.17 14.26
CA ALA A 183 -0.16 -21.47 14.15
C ALA A 183 0.35 -22.39 15.28
N SER A 184 -0.18 -22.24 16.50
CA SER A 184 0.23 -23.11 17.62
C SER A 184 -0.18 -24.58 17.44
N GLN A 185 -1.17 -24.87 16.58
CA GLN A 185 -1.56 -26.24 16.23
C GLN A 185 -0.62 -26.89 15.20
N GLU A 186 0.27 -26.10 14.57
CA GLU A 186 1.14 -26.54 13.48
C GLU A 186 2.60 -26.10 13.70
N PRO A 187 3.24 -26.43 14.85
CA PRO A 187 4.56 -25.91 15.22
C PRO A 187 5.68 -26.27 14.25
N ASP A 188 5.44 -27.26 13.39
CA ASP A 188 6.43 -27.82 12.47
C ASP A 188 6.26 -27.30 11.04
N ARG A 189 5.23 -26.49 10.75
CA ARG A 189 4.83 -26.11 9.39
C ARG A 189 5.98 -25.52 8.58
N TYR A 190 6.79 -24.65 9.18
CA TYR A 190 7.89 -23.96 8.51
C TYR A 190 9.28 -24.55 8.82
N LYS A 191 9.38 -25.77 9.38
CA LYS A 191 10.67 -26.43 9.65
C LYS A 191 11.49 -26.64 8.39
N ALA A 192 10.86 -27.10 7.30
CA ALA A 192 11.53 -27.32 6.03
C ALA A 192 12.09 -26.01 5.46
N LEU A 193 11.29 -24.94 5.43
CA LEU A 193 11.74 -23.61 5.01
C LEU A 193 12.87 -23.08 5.89
N THR A 194 12.77 -23.21 7.22
CA THR A 194 13.83 -22.78 8.14
C THR A 194 15.15 -23.52 7.88
N ALA A 195 15.08 -24.83 7.57
CA ALA A 195 16.26 -25.64 7.25
C ALA A 195 17.01 -25.18 5.99
N THR A 196 16.36 -24.43 5.10
CA THR A 196 17.02 -23.80 3.93
C THR A 196 17.82 -22.53 4.29
N GLY A 197 17.75 -22.09 5.55
CA GLY A 197 18.34 -20.83 6.02
C GLY A 197 17.44 -19.61 5.87
N PHE A 198 16.16 -19.79 5.48
CA PHE A 198 15.20 -18.69 5.41
C PHE A 198 14.77 -18.25 6.83
N PRO A 199 14.86 -16.95 7.17
CA PRO A 199 14.48 -16.46 8.49
C PRO A 199 12.96 -16.27 8.59
N VAL A 200 12.28 -17.25 9.20
CA VAL A 200 10.82 -17.27 9.37
C VAL A 200 10.42 -16.65 10.72
N LEU A 201 9.36 -15.85 10.69
CA LEU A 201 8.51 -15.57 11.84
C LEU A 201 7.10 -16.08 11.52
N ASP A 202 6.42 -16.73 12.45
CA ASP A 202 5.02 -17.12 12.29
C ASP A 202 4.14 -16.40 13.33
N SER A 203 2.84 -16.70 13.32
CA SER A 203 1.87 -16.02 14.17
C SER A 203 1.98 -16.38 15.65
N THR A 204 2.81 -17.37 16.04
CA THR A 204 3.10 -17.65 17.46
C THR A 204 4.06 -16.63 18.05
N ASN A 205 4.77 -15.86 17.21
CA ASN A 205 5.63 -14.78 17.67
C ASN A 205 4.78 -13.57 18.12
N PRO A 206 4.91 -13.11 19.38
CA PRO A 206 4.08 -12.01 19.91
C PRO A 206 4.32 -10.67 19.22
N GLU A 207 5.46 -10.49 18.55
CA GLU A 207 5.79 -9.30 17.76
C GLU A 207 5.22 -9.34 16.34
N CYS A 208 4.45 -10.38 15.98
CA CYS A 208 3.84 -10.52 14.68
C CYS A 208 2.33 -10.27 14.75
N ALA A 209 1.88 -9.21 14.08
CA ALA A 209 0.47 -8.95 13.84
C ALA A 209 0.25 -8.49 12.39
N LEU A 210 -0.70 -9.11 11.69
CA LEU A 210 -0.99 -8.79 10.29
C LEU A 210 -1.35 -7.31 10.13
N MET A 211 -2.23 -6.80 11.00
CA MET A 211 -2.71 -5.42 10.91
C MET A 211 -1.59 -4.40 11.17
N GLN A 212 -0.68 -4.68 12.11
CA GLN A 212 0.51 -3.86 12.34
C GLN A 212 1.39 -3.81 11.08
N ASN A 213 1.68 -4.95 10.47
CA ASN A 213 2.48 -5.00 9.24
C ASN A 213 1.83 -4.21 8.08
N LEU A 214 0.50 -4.27 7.96
CA LEU A 214 -0.23 -3.51 6.95
C LEU A 214 -0.22 -2.00 7.23
N ILE A 215 -0.51 -1.59 8.48
CA ILE A 215 -0.68 -0.19 8.85
C ILE A 215 0.65 0.52 9.04
N GLU A 216 1.65 -0.09 9.69
CA GLU A 216 2.92 0.58 10.04
C GLU A 216 3.97 0.44 8.94
N ARG A 217 3.96 -0.67 8.20
CA ARG A 217 5.06 -1.04 7.29
C ARG A 217 4.63 -1.15 5.83
N ALA A 218 3.32 -1.09 5.55
CA ALA A 218 2.74 -1.34 4.23
C ALA A 218 3.27 -2.64 3.58
N GLY A 219 3.53 -3.68 4.39
CA GLY A 219 4.17 -4.91 3.91
C GLY A 219 4.88 -5.70 5.02
N GLY A 220 5.93 -6.43 4.64
CA GLY A 220 6.75 -7.20 5.61
C GLY A 220 6.17 -8.54 6.03
N HIS A 221 5.09 -9.00 5.39
CA HIS A 221 4.53 -10.34 5.54
C HIS A 221 4.43 -11.06 4.20
N TYR A 222 4.34 -12.39 4.26
CA TYR A 222 3.98 -13.24 3.15
C TYR A 222 2.74 -14.07 3.50
N VAL A 223 1.74 -14.01 2.65
CA VAL A 223 0.63 -14.97 2.67
C VAL A 223 1.08 -16.20 1.90
N ASP A 224 1.36 -17.27 2.62
CA ASP A 224 1.82 -18.52 2.03
C ASP A 224 0.70 -19.21 1.26
N VAL A 225 0.85 -19.18 -0.05
CA VAL A 225 -0.01 -19.84 -1.04
C VAL A 225 0.70 -21.01 -1.72
N GLY A 226 1.82 -21.47 -1.14
CA GLY A 226 2.65 -22.57 -1.65
C GLY A 226 3.96 -22.11 -2.32
N GLY A 227 4.27 -20.82 -2.35
CA GLY A 227 5.49 -20.30 -2.98
C GLY A 227 6.79 -20.71 -2.26
N THR A 228 6.68 -21.03 -0.97
CA THR A 228 7.79 -21.51 -0.12
C THR A 228 8.40 -22.82 -0.64
N LYS A 229 7.61 -23.68 -1.30
CA LYS A 229 8.07 -24.97 -1.85
C LYS A 229 9.23 -24.84 -2.83
N LEU A 230 9.30 -23.74 -3.58
CA LEU A 230 10.43 -23.50 -4.49
C LEU A 230 11.77 -23.43 -3.76
N LEU A 231 11.76 -22.92 -2.53
CA LEU A 231 12.95 -22.83 -1.69
C LEU A 231 13.23 -24.16 -0.98
N GLU A 232 12.19 -24.76 -0.39
CA GLU A 232 12.27 -26.04 0.34
C GLU A 232 12.80 -27.19 -0.55
N GLU A 233 12.38 -27.21 -1.81
CA GLU A 233 12.78 -28.23 -2.78
C GLU A 233 14.10 -27.89 -3.51
N GLY A 234 14.77 -26.79 -3.14
CA GLY A 234 16.02 -26.36 -3.76
C GLY A 234 15.89 -25.90 -5.21
N LYS A 235 14.67 -25.60 -5.68
CA LYS A 235 14.39 -25.06 -7.02
C LYS A 235 14.76 -23.59 -7.16
N ALA A 236 14.97 -22.90 -6.05
CA ALA A 236 15.52 -21.56 -5.97
C ALA A 236 16.46 -21.43 -4.76
N GLY A 237 17.49 -20.60 -4.92
CA GLY A 237 18.48 -20.34 -3.87
C GLY A 237 18.02 -19.30 -2.86
N ILE A 238 18.64 -19.29 -1.68
CA ILE A 238 18.42 -18.28 -0.64
C ILE A 238 19.74 -17.61 -0.27
N LYS A 239 19.68 -16.30 -0.07
CA LYS A 239 20.72 -15.49 0.52
C LYS A 239 20.13 -14.63 1.64
N ALA A 240 20.16 -15.12 2.86
CA ALA A 240 19.50 -14.51 4.01
C ALA A 240 20.42 -13.62 4.85
N ASN A 241 19.81 -12.68 5.58
CA ASN A 241 20.41 -11.80 6.59
C ASN A 241 21.62 -10.98 6.09
N VAL A 242 21.64 -10.66 4.81
CA VAL A 242 22.67 -9.87 4.17
C VAL A 242 22.05 -8.87 3.21
N GLU A 243 22.63 -7.69 3.13
CA GLU A 243 22.11 -6.59 2.31
C GLU A 243 22.89 -6.49 1.01
N PRO A 244 22.23 -6.19 -0.12
CA PRO A 244 22.94 -5.80 -1.33
C PRO A 244 23.55 -4.41 -1.11
N VAL A 245 24.87 -4.28 -1.31
CA VAL A 245 25.63 -3.05 -1.04
C VAL A 245 26.18 -2.37 -2.30
N ALA A 246 26.25 -3.08 -3.43
CA ALA A 246 26.67 -2.50 -4.70
C ALA A 246 26.24 -3.36 -5.90
N TYR A 247 25.99 -2.69 -7.03
CA TYR A 247 26.00 -3.32 -8.35
C TYR A 247 27.43 -3.54 -8.82
N THR A 248 27.62 -4.62 -9.57
CA THR A 248 28.86 -4.94 -10.28
C THR A 248 28.52 -5.24 -11.73
N ALA A 249 29.52 -5.31 -12.61
CA ALA A 249 29.30 -5.66 -14.02
C ALA A 249 28.61 -7.01 -14.23
N THR A 250 28.72 -7.93 -13.26
CA THR A 250 28.25 -9.32 -13.38
C THR A 250 27.24 -9.74 -12.31
N GLY A 251 26.81 -8.83 -11.43
CA GLY A 251 25.86 -9.16 -10.36
C GLY A 251 25.85 -8.17 -9.20
N LEU A 252 25.44 -8.63 -8.02
CA LEU A 252 25.39 -7.85 -6.79
C LEU A 252 26.49 -8.28 -5.81
N ARG A 253 27.05 -7.30 -5.09
CA ARG A 253 27.89 -7.52 -3.91
C ARG A 253 27.05 -7.34 -2.65
N PHE A 254 27.31 -8.16 -1.64
CA PHE A 254 26.58 -8.16 -0.38
C PHE A 254 27.41 -7.69 0.81
N SER A 255 26.73 -7.35 1.90
CA SER A 255 27.34 -6.86 3.14
C SER A 255 28.29 -7.86 3.82
N ASP A 256 28.13 -9.15 3.54
CA ASP A 256 29.05 -10.23 3.97
C ASP A 256 30.29 -10.38 3.08
N GLY A 257 30.47 -9.50 2.08
CA GLY A 257 31.57 -9.53 1.12
C GLY A 257 31.39 -10.54 -0.02
N SER A 258 30.31 -11.33 -0.02
CA SER A 258 30.04 -12.28 -1.10
C SER A 258 29.51 -11.58 -2.37
N GLY A 259 29.62 -12.29 -3.50
CA GLY A 259 29.31 -11.78 -4.83
C GLY A 259 30.57 -11.55 -5.67
N PRO A 260 30.43 -11.09 -6.94
CA PRO A 260 31.58 -10.85 -7.81
C PRO A 260 32.49 -9.75 -7.26
N ALA A 261 33.80 -10.01 -7.24
CA ALA A 261 34.81 -9.01 -6.89
C ALA A 261 34.79 -7.85 -7.91
N SER A 262 34.79 -6.62 -7.43
CA SER A 262 34.86 -5.43 -8.30
C SER A 262 36.28 -5.25 -8.83
N GLN A 263 36.46 -5.23 -10.15
CA GLN A 263 37.55 -4.52 -10.83
C GLN A 263 37.02 -3.15 -11.27
N ALA A 264 36.60 -2.33 -10.33
CA ALA A 264 36.23 -0.94 -10.58
C ALA A 264 36.47 -0.13 -9.31
N SER A 265 37.38 0.83 -9.44
CA SER A 265 37.68 1.89 -8.50
C SER A 265 36.42 2.52 -7.94
N SER A 266 36.42 2.69 -6.63
CA SER A 266 35.39 3.38 -5.84
C SER A 266 35.12 4.79 -6.38
N SER A 267 34.10 4.92 -7.20
CA SER A 267 33.24 6.11 -7.20
C SER A 267 31.92 5.66 -6.57
N SER A 268 31.85 5.79 -5.24
CA SER A 268 30.60 5.74 -4.50
C SER A 268 29.74 6.95 -4.90
N GLN A 269 29.13 6.88 -6.09
CA GLN A 269 27.90 7.61 -6.34
C GLN A 269 26.83 6.88 -5.53
N ASN A 270 26.60 7.37 -4.32
CA ASN A 270 25.31 7.20 -3.68
C ASN A 270 24.26 7.63 -4.69
N ASP A 271 23.49 6.68 -5.23
CA ASP A 271 22.13 6.94 -5.70
C ASP A 271 21.29 7.30 -4.47
N LYS A 272 21.57 8.47 -3.89
CA LYS A 272 20.48 9.30 -3.42
C LYS A 272 19.68 9.55 -4.68
N ASN A 273 18.39 9.21 -4.69
CA ASN A 273 17.46 9.78 -5.65
C ASN A 273 17.83 11.26 -5.80
N GLY A 274 18.46 11.58 -6.92
CA GLY A 274 18.98 12.89 -7.22
C GLY A 274 17.77 13.78 -7.39
N VAL A 275 17.34 14.40 -6.30
CA VAL A 275 16.71 15.69 -6.38
C VAL A 275 17.80 16.58 -6.95
N ASP A 276 17.77 16.74 -8.27
CA ASP A 276 18.63 17.70 -8.95
C ASP A 276 18.25 19.07 -8.38
N GLY A 277 19.14 19.63 -7.57
CA GLY A 277 18.97 20.90 -6.88
C GLY A 277 19.01 22.03 -7.88
N MET A 278 17.91 22.28 -8.58
CA MET A 278 17.69 23.55 -9.25
C MET A 278 17.17 24.56 -8.22
N ASN A 279 18.11 25.27 -7.59
CA ASN A 279 17.83 26.52 -6.89
C ASN A 279 17.27 27.53 -7.89
N GLY A 280 15.95 27.56 -8.04
CA GLY A 280 15.23 28.65 -8.67
C GLY A 280 15.33 29.88 -7.78
N GLU A 281 15.85 30.97 -8.34
CA GLU A 281 16.08 32.24 -7.66
C GLU A 281 14.84 32.74 -6.91
N ALA A 282 15.05 33.12 -5.65
CA ALA A 282 14.05 33.71 -4.78
C ALA A 282 13.61 35.07 -5.33
N ASN A 283 12.45 35.10 -5.99
CA ASN A 283 11.71 36.32 -6.25
C ASN A 283 10.31 36.17 -5.65
N GLY A 284 9.88 37.17 -4.88
CA GLY A 284 8.74 37.09 -3.97
C GLY A 284 7.45 36.54 -4.58
N LYS A 285 6.77 35.69 -3.79
CA LYS A 285 5.69 34.73 -4.10
C LYS A 285 6.21 33.32 -4.41
N GLN A 286 6.82 32.70 -3.40
CA GLN A 286 7.45 31.38 -3.49
C GLN A 286 6.39 30.29 -3.68
N LYS A 287 6.26 29.83 -4.93
CA LYS A 287 5.59 28.57 -5.23
C LYS A 287 6.40 27.41 -4.64
N LEU A 288 5.72 26.34 -4.26
CA LEU A 288 6.34 25.15 -3.70
C LEU A 288 6.63 24.13 -4.80
N GLY A 289 7.90 23.76 -4.97
CA GLY A 289 8.32 22.64 -5.79
C GLY A 289 8.21 21.28 -5.08
N PRO A 290 8.57 20.17 -5.73
CA PRO A 290 8.37 18.81 -5.23
C PRO A 290 8.99 18.54 -3.85
N CYS A 291 10.17 19.09 -3.56
CA CYS A 291 10.82 18.88 -2.26
C CYS A 291 10.11 19.63 -1.13
N GLU A 292 9.67 20.85 -1.40
CA GLU A 292 8.91 21.66 -0.46
C GLU A 292 7.53 21.05 -0.21
N ILE A 293 6.92 20.46 -1.24
CA ILE A 293 5.68 19.67 -1.14
C ILE A 293 5.94 18.41 -0.28
N ALA A 294 6.95 17.59 -0.61
CA ALA A 294 7.25 16.36 0.12
C ALA A 294 7.52 16.60 1.61
N ALA A 295 8.22 17.68 1.96
CA ALA A 295 8.47 18.07 3.35
C ALA A 295 7.20 18.45 4.14
N ARG A 296 6.09 18.75 3.45
CA ARG A 296 4.81 19.16 4.04
C ARG A 296 3.78 18.03 4.11
N ILE A 297 3.96 16.95 3.35
CA ILE A 297 3.12 15.75 3.45
C ILE A 297 3.44 15.07 4.79
N ASP A 298 2.41 14.64 5.52
CA ASP A 298 2.56 13.79 6.71
C ASP A 298 3.06 12.40 6.30
N ALA A 299 3.48 11.57 7.26
CA ALA A 299 3.81 10.18 6.96
C ALA A 299 2.61 9.50 6.28
N THR A 300 2.90 8.75 5.21
CA THR A 300 1.95 7.82 4.61
C THR A 300 2.13 6.50 5.35
N TRP A 301 1.12 6.00 6.06
CA TRP A 301 1.18 4.85 6.97
C TRP A 301 1.69 5.19 8.39
N GLY A 302 1.51 4.23 9.30
CA GLY A 302 1.66 4.37 10.75
C GLY A 302 0.40 4.95 11.41
N VAL A 303 0.29 4.76 12.72
CA VAL A 303 -0.75 5.41 13.53
C VAL A 303 -0.22 6.68 14.20
N ASP A 304 -1.06 7.70 14.31
CA ASP A 304 -0.81 8.82 15.20
C ASP A 304 -1.22 8.46 16.64
N PHE A 305 -1.07 9.41 17.56
CA PHE A 305 -1.30 9.15 18.97
C PHE A 305 -2.80 8.86 19.30
N GLU A 306 -3.74 9.22 18.41
CA GLU A 306 -5.17 8.88 18.55
C GLU A 306 -5.46 7.46 18.08
N GLY A 307 -4.47 6.79 17.47
CA GLY A 307 -4.65 5.51 16.80
C GLY A 307 -5.14 5.65 15.35
N GLU A 308 -5.18 6.87 14.79
CA GLU A 308 -5.63 7.11 13.43
C GLU A 308 -4.49 6.93 12.41
N ILE A 309 -4.81 6.43 11.22
CA ILE A 309 -3.79 6.22 10.17
C ILE A 309 -3.29 7.58 9.67
N ARG A 310 -1.97 7.73 9.59
CA ARG A 310 -1.30 8.98 9.20
C ARG A 310 -1.35 9.19 7.69
N GLY A 311 -1.58 10.46 7.31
CA GLY A 311 -1.52 10.97 5.94
C GLY A 311 -2.45 10.36 4.88
N LEU A 312 -3.10 9.22 5.13
CA LEU A 312 -3.93 8.51 4.17
C LEU A 312 -5.41 8.83 4.32
N TRP A 313 -6.09 9.00 3.18
CA TRP A 313 -7.53 9.24 3.06
C TRP A 313 -8.07 10.49 3.79
N LYS A 314 -7.18 11.28 4.39
CA LYS A 314 -7.46 12.58 5.00
C LYS A 314 -6.69 13.68 4.28
N ARG A 315 -7.18 14.91 4.35
CA ARG A 315 -6.46 16.08 3.79
C ARG A 315 -5.08 16.20 4.42
N GLN A 316 -4.12 16.71 3.67
CA GLN A 316 -2.84 17.12 4.22
C GLN A 316 -2.97 18.47 4.91
N SER A 317 -2.69 18.54 6.21
CA SER A 317 -2.84 19.75 7.03
C SER A 317 -1.98 20.93 6.56
N ARG A 318 -0.83 20.64 5.95
CA ARG A 318 0.16 21.64 5.51
C ARG A 318 0.15 21.89 4.00
N LEU A 319 -0.83 21.32 3.27
CA LEU A 319 -0.99 21.45 1.82
C LEU A 319 -2.47 21.48 1.42
N ASP A 320 -2.95 22.64 0.97
CA ASP A 320 -4.33 22.75 0.48
C ASP A 320 -4.51 21.97 -0.82
N GLY A 321 -5.66 21.30 -0.95
CA GLY A 321 -6.01 20.60 -2.18
C GLY A 321 -5.22 19.31 -2.42
N PHE A 322 -4.58 18.73 -1.40
CA PHE A 322 -3.78 17.52 -1.51
C PHE A 322 -4.26 16.41 -0.57
N TRP A 323 -4.43 15.21 -1.13
CA TRP A 323 -4.79 13.99 -0.41
C TRP A 323 -3.94 12.84 -0.92
N VAL A 324 -3.62 11.89 -0.04
CA VAL A 324 -2.98 10.62 -0.41
C VAL A 324 -3.99 9.50 -0.24
N MET A 325 -4.10 8.64 -1.24
CA MET A 325 -4.89 7.42 -1.16
C MET A 325 -3.98 6.24 -1.52
N GLY A 326 -4.05 5.18 -0.73
CA GLY A 326 -3.30 3.95 -0.91
C GLY A 326 -4.03 2.79 -0.27
N GLY A 327 -3.35 1.64 -0.18
CA GLY A 327 -3.88 0.45 0.46
C GLY A 327 -4.38 -0.62 -0.50
N TYR A 328 -5.19 -1.54 0.03
CA TYR A 328 -5.82 -2.62 -0.72
C TYR A 328 -7.30 -2.32 -0.98
N THR A 329 -7.93 -3.16 -1.80
CA THR A 329 -9.29 -2.95 -2.32
C THR A 329 -10.33 -2.60 -1.24
N GLN A 330 -10.24 -3.20 -0.05
CA GLN A 330 -11.19 -2.95 1.04
C GLN A 330 -11.03 -1.54 1.63
N GLN A 331 -9.80 -1.12 1.94
CA GLN A 331 -9.51 0.26 2.36
C GLN A 331 -9.95 1.28 1.29
N HIS A 332 -9.70 1.00 0.01
CA HIS A 332 -10.19 1.86 -1.08
C HIS A 332 -11.72 1.94 -1.10
N ARG A 333 -12.44 0.82 -0.94
CA ARG A 333 -13.91 0.81 -0.91
C ARG A 333 -14.47 1.63 0.25
N TRP A 334 -13.88 1.47 1.43
CA TRP A 334 -14.31 2.20 2.62
C TRP A 334 -14.02 3.70 2.50
N GLN A 335 -12.80 4.06 2.13
CA GLN A 335 -12.30 5.43 2.25
C GLN A 335 -12.56 6.31 1.03
N SER A 336 -12.91 5.74 -0.13
CA SER A 336 -13.18 6.54 -1.34
C SER A 336 -14.34 7.52 -1.14
N ARG A 337 -15.41 7.11 -0.45
CA ARG A 337 -16.54 7.99 -0.15
C ARG A 337 -16.10 9.12 0.77
N THR A 338 -15.37 8.81 1.85
CA THR A 338 -14.86 9.79 2.81
C THR A 338 -13.99 10.85 2.13
N LEU A 339 -13.08 10.43 1.24
CA LEU A 339 -12.21 11.34 0.50
C LEU A 339 -12.99 12.19 -0.52
N ALA A 340 -13.96 11.60 -1.23
CA ALA A 340 -14.83 12.34 -2.14
C ALA A 340 -15.66 13.42 -1.42
N LEU A 341 -16.17 13.10 -0.22
CA LEU A 341 -16.90 14.06 0.62
C LEU A 341 -16.00 15.21 1.11
N GLN A 342 -14.75 14.92 1.48
CA GLN A 342 -13.78 15.98 1.83
C GLN A 342 -13.50 16.91 0.65
N ILE A 343 -13.32 16.35 -0.55
CA ILE A 343 -13.10 17.14 -1.77
C ILE A 343 -14.34 17.99 -2.07
N LYS A 344 -15.55 17.41 -2.01
CA LYS A 344 -16.80 18.16 -2.20
C LYS A 344 -16.90 19.31 -1.19
N ALA A 345 -16.71 19.03 0.09
CA ALA A 345 -16.76 20.04 1.14
C ALA A 345 -15.71 21.14 0.94
N ALA A 346 -14.51 20.81 0.44
CA ALA A 346 -13.48 21.79 0.12
C ALA A 346 -13.91 22.71 -1.04
N LEU A 347 -14.52 22.15 -2.08
CA LEU A 347 -15.04 22.89 -3.24
C LEU A 347 -16.22 23.79 -2.88
N GLU A 348 -17.07 23.37 -1.95
CA GLU A 348 -18.22 24.14 -1.44
C GLU A 348 -17.83 25.12 -0.33
N GLY A 349 -16.59 25.11 0.13
CA GLY A 349 -16.10 26.00 1.20
C GLY A 349 -16.62 25.65 2.60
N VAL A 350 -17.16 24.43 2.79
CA VAL A 350 -17.75 23.95 4.06
C VAL A 350 -16.87 22.91 4.77
N LEU A 351 -15.71 22.56 4.22
CA LEU A 351 -14.78 21.66 4.89
C LEU A 351 -14.27 22.34 6.17
N PRO A 352 -14.55 21.81 7.38
CA PRO A 352 -14.11 22.41 8.64
C PRO A 352 -12.58 22.47 8.70
N PRO A 353 -11.92 23.30 9.52
CA PRO A 353 -10.46 23.30 9.68
C PRO A 353 -9.90 21.91 10.02
N ALA A 354 -8.63 21.65 9.65
CA ALA A 354 -7.96 20.40 10.02
C ALA A 354 -7.95 20.27 11.54
N TYR A 355 -8.35 19.11 12.03
CA TYR A 355 -8.07 18.76 13.41
C TYR A 355 -6.55 18.53 13.50
N LEU A 356 -5.87 19.42 14.20
CA LEU A 356 -4.41 19.41 14.39
C LEU A 356 -4.02 19.15 15.84
N ASP A 357 -5.00 19.17 16.73
CA ASP A 357 -4.77 19.05 18.14
C ASP A 357 -4.68 17.57 18.50
N THR A 358 -3.72 17.25 19.35
CA THR A 358 -3.65 15.98 20.04
C THR A 358 -4.45 16.16 21.33
N PRO A 359 -5.64 15.55 21.50
CA PRO A 359 -6.35 15.63 22.76
C PRO A 359 -5.44 15.12 23.88
N MET A 360 -5.00 16.06 24.71
CA MET A 360 -4.23 15.76 25.91
C MET A 360 -5.15 14.95 26.83
N SER A 361 -4.68 13.80 27.32
CA SER A 361 -5.38 13.09 28.38
C SER A 361 -5.55 14.06 29.54
N LYS A 362 -6.80 14.32 29.95
CA LYS A 362 -7.05 15.03 31.22
C LYS A 362 -6.54 14.11 32.32
N ASN A 363 -5.39 14.46 32.89
CA ASN A 363 -4.83 13.81 34.07
C ASN A 363 -5.80 13.88 35.25
#